data_AF-A0A969F8E7-F1
#
_entry.id   AF-A0A969F8E7-F1
#
_cell.length_a   1.000
_cell.length_b   1.000
_cell.length_c   1.000
_cell.angle_alpha   90.00
_cell.angle_beta   90.00
_cell.angle_gamma   90.00
#
_symmetry.space_group_name_H-M   'P 1'
#
loop_
_entity.id
_entity.type
_entity.pdbx_description
1 polymer ?
#
loop_
_entity_poly.entity_id
_entity_poly.type
_entity_poly.pdbx_seq_one_letter_code
_entity_poly.pdbx_strand_id
1 'polypeptide(L)'
;MWKGRRPTLCLNPALHDNQINFVLAREIGYQHLGFKERSFASTPSRIDSFQQVLNDYLAAYFGGALLMPRQTMLADLQQFFSRSEWEPQTLLDLLTKYDVTPEMLFYRFSELIPQFYGIRHHFLRFHQQEDDRYILYKQLNMNQLLVPHGIGLDEHYCRRWLSVRLLREQPNGEVSTFDHPLVGVQMSEFVHTRERFLCIGVARPLTLNAGVQSSVIIGFRVDAELAQTIHFANDPAIPMLYIHETCERCPLTAEQCSDRAAPPTILQAEENATARRLALSQLRDRMRNQ
;
A
#
# COMPACT_ATOMS: atom_id res chain seq x y z
N MET A 1 15.91 16.10 -16.76
CA MET A 1 16.97 16.62 -17.66
C MET A 1 16.97 18.15 -17.66
N TRP A 2 18.11 18.75 -17.31
CA TRP A 2 18.31 20.21 -17.36
C TRP A 2 18.50 20.67 -18.79
N LYS A 3 17.74 21.70 -19.21
CA LYS A 3 17.78 22.25 -20.57
C LYS A 3 18.91 23.27 -20.71
N GLY A 4 20.15 22.80 -20.76
CA GLY A 4 21.34 23.59 -21.09
C GLY A 4 21.80 23.37 -22.55
N ARG A 5 22.91 24.02 -22.96
CA ARG A 5 23.56 23.80 -24.27
C ARG A 5 23.86 22.32 -24.55
N ARG A 6 24.13 21.55 -23.49
CA ARG A 6 24.16 20.08 -23.50
C ARG A 6 23.14 19.59 -22.48
N PRO A 7 21.99 19.07 -22.90
CA PRO A 7 21.00 18.54 -21.99
C PRO A 7 21.63 17.46 -21.11
N THR A 8 21.51 17.61 -19.79
CA THR A 8 22.19 16.73 -18.82
C THR A 8 21.18 16.16 -17.84
N LEU A 9 21.28 14.85 -17.58
CA LEU A 9 20.56 14.17 -16.51
C LEU A 9 21.55 13.84 -15.41
N CYS A 10 21.31 14.39 -14.22
CA CYS A 10 22.13 14.10 -13.04
C CYS A 10 21.48 12.97 -12.25
N LEU A 11 22.26 11.96 -11.90
CA LEU A 11 21.84 10.84 -11.08
C LEU A 11 22.46 10.97 -9.69
N ASN A 12 21.70 10.63 -8.65
CA ASN A 12 22.25 10.56 -7.30
C ASN A 12 23.06 9.26 -7.19
N PRO A 13 24.36 9.31 -6.84
CA PRO A 13 25.22 8.12 -6.77
C PRO A 13 24.83 7.12 -5.67
N ALA A 14 23.97 7.52 -4.72
CA ALA A 14 23.44 6.63 -3.70
C ALA A 14 22.29 5.74 -4.21
N LEU A 15 21.81 5.93 -5.45
CA LEU A 15 20.75 5.11 -6.03
C LEU A 15 21.29 3.74 -6.46
N HIS A 16 20.49 2.71 -6.25
CA HIS A 16 20.74 1.37 -6.80
C HIS A 16 20.40 1.32 -8.30
N ASP A 17 20.89 0.30 -8.99
CA ASP A 17 20.72 0.13 -10.45
C ASP A 17 19.25 0.14 -10.87
N ASN A 18 18.36 -0.58 -10.17
CA ASN A 18 16.91 -0.54 -10.43
C ASN A 18 16.29 0.88 -10.33
N GLN A 19 16.77 1.71 -9.41
CA GLN A 19 16.31 3.09 -9.25
C GLN A 19 16.86 3.97 -10.35
N ILE A 20 18.12 3.78 -10.75
CA ILE A 20 18.73 4.46 -11.90
C ILE A 20 17.97 4.11 -13.17
N ASN A 21 17.70 2.82 -13.40
CA ASN A 21 16.92 2.31 -14.53
C ASN A 21 15.55 2.98 -14.61
N PHE A 22 14.85 3.12 -13.49
CA PHE A 22 13.57 3.83 -13.46
C PHE A 22 13.70 5.33 -13.77
N VAL A 23 14.71 6.02 -13.23
CA VAL A 23 14.94 7.45 -13.50
C VAL A 23 15.21 7.67 -14.99
N LEU A 24 16.01 6.80 -15.61
CA LEU A 24 16.29 6.82 -17.04
C LEU A 24 15.02 6.54 -17.86
N ALA A 25 14.29 5.48 -17.53
CA ALA A 25 13.05 5.11 -18.21
C ALA A 25 11.99 6.21 -18.15
N ARG A 26 11.84 6.88 -17.00
CA ARG A 26 10.94 8.03 -16.84
C ARG A 26 11.41 9.23 -17.66
N GLU A 27 12.71 9.51 -17.71
CA GLU A 27 13.24 10.59 -18.56
C GLU A 27 12.98 10.31 -20.04
N ILE A 28 13.18 9.07 -20.51
CA ILE A 28 12.79 8.65 -21.86
C ILE A 28 11.30 8.90 -22.08
N GLY A 29 10.44 8.54 -21.12
CA GLY A 29 9.00 8.80 -21.17
C GLY A 29 8.67 10.27 -21.36
N TYR A 30 9.31 11.17 -20.62
CA TYR A 30 9.10 12.61 -20.82
C TYR A 30 9.49 13.09 -22.22
N GLN A 31 10.60 12.58 -22.78
CA GLN A 31 11.06 12.98 -24.12
C GLN A 31 10.16 12.41 -25.20
N HIS A 32 9.82 11.12 -25.10
CA HIS A 32 9.03 10.40 -26.09
C HIS A 32 7.60 10.94 -26.18
N LEU A 33 6.98 11.24 -25.03
CA LEU A 33 5.62 11.79 -24.95
C LEU A 33 5.58 13.31 -25.16
N GLY A 34 6.74 13.97 -25.29
CA GLY A 34 6.82 15.41 -25.56
C GLY A 34 6.39 16.30 -24.39
N PHE A 35 6.44 15.81 -23.14
CA PHE A 35 6.01 16.56 -21.97
C PHE A 35 6.98 17.69 -21.63
N LYS A 36 6.47 18.92 -21.62
CA LYS A 36 7.23 20.15 -21.32
C LYS A 36 7.08 20.62 -19.89
N GLU A 37 5.87 20.52 -19.34
CA GLU A 37 5.55 20.90 -17.96
C GLU A 37 5.70 19.66 -17.07
N ARG A 38 6.83 19.56 -16.37
CA ARG A 38 7.24 18.35 -15.65
C ARG A 38 8.24 18.68 -14.55
N SER A 39 8.40 17.77 -13.60
CA SER A 39 9.43 17.89 -12.57
C SER A 39 10.84 17.63 -13.13
N PHE A 40 11.79 18.49 -12.75
CA PHE A 40 13.21 18.30 -13.06
C PHE A 40 13.96 17.48 -12.00
N ALA A 41 13.33 17.19 -10.86
CA ALA A 41 13.81 16.34 -9.80
C ALA A 41 12.84 15.17 -9.55
N SER A 42 13.36 14.03 -9.07
CA SER A 42 12.51 12.88 -8.74
C SER A 42 11.59 13.12 -7.55
N THR A 43 12.01 13.97 -6.62
CA THR A 43 11.22 14.43 -5.47
C THR A 43 11.19 15.96 -5.55
N PRO A 44 10.22 16.54 -6.29
CA PRO A 44 10.17 17.99 -6.46
C PRO A 44 9.87 18.66 -5.12
N SER A 45 10.57 19.76 -4.81
CA SER A 45 10.32 20.55 -3.60
C SER A 45 9.01 21.34 -3.67
N ARG A 46 8.48 21.53 -4.88
CA ARG A 46 7.23 22.25 -5.16
C ARG A 46 6.50 21.62 -6.33
N ILE A 47 5.19 21.57 -6.22
CA ILE A 47 4.28 21.25 -7.33
C ILE A 47 3.71 22.58 -7.83
N ASP A 48 3.92 22.88 -9.11
CA ASP A 48 3.53 24.14 -9.73
C ASP A 48 2.14 24.08 -10.39
N SER A 49 1.72 22.91 -10.89
CA SER A 49 0.41 22.75 -11.54
C SER A 49 -0.11 21.31 -11.55
N PHE A 50 -1.41 21.14 -11.82
CA PHE A 50 -2.01 19.83 -12.07
C PHE A 50 -1.40 19.14 -13.29
N GLN A 51 -1.13 19.88 -14.36
CA GLN A 51 -0.57 19.33 -15.60
C GLN A 51 0.84 18.77 -15.39
N GLN A 52 1.65 19.41 -14.54
CA GLN A 52 2.94 18.85 -14.10
C GLN A 52 2.75 17.49 -13.45
N VAL A 53 1.84 17.38 -12.47
CA VAL A 53 1.57 16.12 -11.76
C VAL A 53 1.11 15.03 -12.72
N LEU A 54 0.20 15.37 -13.65
CA LEU A 54 -0.29 14.43 -14.66
C LEU A 54 0.83 13.96 -15.59
N ASN A 55 1.67 14.87 -16.08
CA ASN A 55 2.80 14.52 -16.95
C ASN A 55 3.84 13.67 -16.23
N ASP A 56 4.14 13.99 -14.97
CA ASP A 56 5.05 13.20 -14.12
C ASP A 56 4.51 11.78 -13.91
N TYR A 57 3.19 11.66 -13.67
CA TYR A 57 2.51 10.38 -13.59
C TYR A 57 2.57 9.59 -14.90
N LEU A 58 2.25 10.21 -16.03
CA LEU A 58 2.27 9.55 -17.35
C LEU A 58 3.69 9.11 -17.76
N ALA A 59 4.71 9.91 -17.43
CA ALA A 59 6.09 9.51 -17.66
C ALA A 59 6.53 8.37 -16.73
N ALA A 60 6.07 8.35 -15.48
CA ALA A 60 6.33 7.24 -14.55
C ALA A 60 5.64 5.95 -15.03
N TYR A 61 4.39 6.05 -15.50
CA TYR A 61 3.65 4.94 -16.13
C TYR A 61 4.40 4.42 -17.35
N PHE A 62 4.89 5.31 -18.22
CA PHE A 62 5.73 4.93 -19.37
C PHE A 62 6.97 4.16 -18.92
N GLY A 63 7.68 4.67 -17.89
CA GLY A 63 8.87 4.01 -17.36
C GLY A 63 8.58 2.62 -16.81
N GLY A 64 7.49 2.46 -16.05
CA GLY A 64 7.02 1.16 -15.58
C GLY A 64 6.68 0.21 -16.73
N ALA A 65 5.98 0.68 -17.75
CA ALA A 65 5.62 -0.12 -18.92
C ALA A 65 6.83 -0.52 -19.79
N LEU A 66 7.88 0.33 -19.83
CA LEU A 66 9.13 0.04 -20.51
C LEU A 66 9.93 -1.05 -19.79
N LEU A 67 10.06 -0.94 -18.46
CA LEU A 67 10.80 -1.91 -17.63
C LEU A 67 10.05 -3.23 -17.46
N MET A 68 8.72 -3.19 -17.44
CA MET A 68 7.86 -4.35 -17.26
C MET A 68 6.87 -4.49 -18.44
N PRO A 69 7.32 -5.04 -19.58
CA PRO A 69 6.50 -5.18 -20.78
C PRO A 69 5.22 -5.96 -20.50
N ARG A 70 4.09 -5.46 -21.00
CA ARG A 70 2.76 -6.00 -20.71
C ARG A 70 2.65 -7.51 -20.95
N GLN A 71 3.10 -8.00 -22.10
CA GLN A 71 2.94 -9.40 -22.49
C GLN A 71 3.69 -10.33 -21.52
N THR A 72 4.94 -10.02 -21.21
CA THR A 72 5.76 -10.79 -20.26
C THR A 72 5.17 -10.72 -18.85
N MET A 73 4.76 -9.53 -18.40
CA MET A 73 4.18 -9.34 -17.07
C MET A 73 2.86 -10.09 -16.91
N LEU A 74 2.01 -10.14 -17.93
CA LEU A 74 0.76 -10.92 -17.88
C LEU A 74 1.02 -12.43 -17.80
N ALA A 75 2.01 -12.93 -18.53
CA ALA A 75 2.41 -14.35 -18.44
C ALA A 75 2.94 -14.69 -17.03
N ASP A 76 3.75 -13.80 -16.45
CA ASP A 76 4.27 -13.98 -15.10
C ASP A 76 3.19 -13.88 -14.03
N LEU A 77 2.25 -12.94 -14.16
CA LEU A 77 1.08 -12.82 -13.27
C LEU A 77 0.22 -14.07 -13.35
N GLN A 78 -0.01 -14.62 -14.54
CA GLN A 78 -0.73 -15.88 -14.70
C GLN A 78 -0.01 -17.02 -13.99
N GLN A 79 1.31 -17.15 -14.15
CA GLN A 79 2.08 -18.16 -13.45
C GLN A 79 2.01 -17.97 -11.93
N PHE A 80 2.19 -16.74 -11.45
CA PHE A 80 2.14 -16.37 -10.03
C PHE A 80 0.78 -16.71 -9.41
N PHE A 81 -0.31 -16.31 -10.07
CA PHE A 81 -1.67 -16.53 -9.60
C PHE A 81 -2.13 -17.99 -9.72
N SER A 82 -1.55 -18.78 -10.62
CA SER A 82 -1.88 -20.20 -10.77
C SER A 82 -1.42 -21.10 -9.63
N ARG A 83 -0.48 -20.63 -8.80
CA ARG A 83 0.07 -21.40 -7.66
C ARG A 83 -1.00 -21.65 -6.60
N SER A 84 -1.08 -22.89 -6.12
CA SER A 84 -2.02 -23.30 -5.07
C SER A 84 -1.62 -22.82 -3.67
N GLU A 85 -0.32 -22.58 -3.46
CA GLU A 85 0.26 -22.19 -2.18
C GLU A 85 1.06 -20.91 -2.33
N TRP A 86 1.06 -20.09 -1.28
CA TRP A 86 1.82 -18.86 -1.22
C TRP A 86 3.32 -19.16 -1.05
N GLU A 87 4.13 -18.68 -1.97
CA GLU A 87 5.59 -18.79 -1.91
C GLU A 87 6.23 -17.41 -2.05
N PRO A 88 6.79 -16.82 -0.96
CA PRO A 88 7.42 -15.50 -0.97
C PRO A 88 8.49 -15.34 -2.06
N GLN A 89 9.24 -16.41 -2.34
CA GLN A 89 10.32 -16.41 -3.32
C GLN A 89 9.82 -16.04 -4.72
N THR A 90 8.60 -16.43 -5.09
CA THR A 90 8.06 -16.09 -6.42
C THR A 90 7.90 -14.59 -6.60
N LEU A 91 7.53 -13.85 -5.54
CA LEU A 91 7.47 -12.39 -5.60
C LEU A 91 8.87 -11.76 -5.68
N LEU A 92 9.83 -12.30 -4.93
CA LEU A 92 11.24 -11.86 -4.98
C LEU A 92 11.86 -12.10 -6.35
N ASP A 93 11.51 -13.21 -7.01
CA ASP A 93 11.96 -13.53 -8.36
C ASP A 93 11.42 -12.53 -9.37
N LEU A 94 10.19 -12.02 -9.21
CA LEU A 94 9.67 -10.94 -10.06
C LEU A 94 10.44 -9.64 -9.87
N LEU A 95 10.78 -9.27 -8.63
CA LEU A 95 11.60 -8.07 -8.36
C LEU A 95 12.97 -8.19 -9.03
N THR A 96 13.58 -9.37 -8.95
CA THR A 96 14.88 -9.68 -9.55
C THR A 96 14.80 -9.70 -11.08
N LYS A 97 13.82 -10.40 -11.65
CA LYS A 97 13.62 -10.55 -13.10
C LYS A 97 13.48 -9.21 -13.82
N TYR A 98 12.73 -8.29 -13.23
CA TYR A 98 12.46 -6.99 -13.83
C TYR A 98 13.46 -5.91 -13.40
N ASP A 99 14.33 -6.20 -12.43
CA ASP A 99 15.23 -5.24 -11.79
C ASP A 99 14.47 -3.98 -11.35
N VAL A 100 13.44 -4.18 -10.51
CA VAL A 100 12.54 -3.11 -10.05
C VAL A 100 12.37 -3.07 -8.55
N THR A 101 11.93 -1.92 -8.03
CA THR A 101 11.53 -1.79 -6.63
C THR A 101 10.14 -2.42 -6.39
N PRO A 102 9.81 -2.82 -5.15
CA PRO A 102 8.46 -3.29 -4.80
C PRO A 102 7.36 -2.31 -5.14
N GLU A 103 7.61 -1.01 -4.97
CA GLU A 103 6.67 0.05 -5.35
C GLU A 103 6.39 0.04 -6.85
N MET A 104 7.43 -0.05 -7.68
CA MET A 104 7.26 -0.12 -9.14
C MET A 104 6.51 -1.37 -9.56
N LEU A 105 6.83 -2.54 -8.99
CA LEU A 105 6.15 -3.79 -9.30
C LEU A 105 4.66 -3.72 -8.94
N PHE A 106 4.33 -3.24 -7.73
CA PHE A 106 2.93 -3.13 -7.31
C PHE A 106 2.16 -2.02 -8.03
N TYR A 107 2.83 -0.95 -8.48
CA TYR A 107 2.21 -0.03 -9.44
C TYR A 107 1.88 -0.73 -10.75
N ARG A 108 2.81 -1.52 -11.29
CA ARG A 108 2.53 -2.27 -12.51
C ARG A 108 1.37 -3.26 -12.35
N PHE A 109 1.27 -3.89 -11.18
CA PHE A 109 0.11 -4.72 -10.82
C PHE A 109 -1.17 -3.90 -10.79
N SER A 110 -1.14 -2.69 -10.21
CA SER A 110 -2.31 -1.79 -10.15
C SER A 110 -2.85 -1.39 -11.53
N GLU A 111 -1.97 -1.34 -12.54
CA GLU A 111 -2.33 -0.99 -13.91
C GLU A 111 -2.94 -2.17 -14.67
N LEU A 112 -2.38 -3.38 -14.50
CA LEU A 112 -2.74 -4.55 -15.29
C LEU A 112 -3.85 -5.38 -14.66
N ILE A 113 -3.85 -5.56 -13.34
CA ILE A 113 -4.77 -6.50 -12.67
C ILE A 113 -6.24 -6.11 -12.89
N PRO A 114 -6.66 -4.84 -12.68
CA PRO A 114 -8.05 -4.47 -12.92
C PRO A 114 -8.49 -4.67 -14.37
N GLN A 115 -7.60 -4.37 -15.32
CA GLN A 115 -7.94 -4.41 -16.74
C GLN A 115 -8.02 -5.85 -17.28
N PHE A 116 -7.11 -6.73 -16.87
CA PHE A 116 -6.97 -8.06 -17.46
C PHE A 116 -7.60 -9.17 -16.63
N TYR A 117 -7.82 -8.94 -15.34
CA TYR A 117 -8.44 -9.91 -14.43
C TYR A 117 -9.73 -9.41 -13.78
N GLY A 118 -10.11 -8.14 -13.97
CA GLY A 118 -11.33 -7.59 -13.36
C GLY A 118 -11.24 -7.38 -11.84
N ILE A 119 -10.07 -7.62 -11.23
CA ILE A 119 -9.90 -7.58 -9.77
C ILE A 119 -9.57 -6.15 -9.33
N ARG A 120 -10.39 -5.63 -8.41
CA ARG A 120 -10.13 -4.36 -7.73
C ARG A 120 -9.08 -4.54 -6.65
N HIS A 121 -8.26 -3.51 -6.47
CA HIS A 121 -7.18 -3.53 -5.50
C HIS A 121 -7.09 -2.21 -4.72
N HIS A 122 -6.37 -2.25 -3.62
CA HIS A 122 -5.82 -1.06 -2.97
C HIS A 122 -4.30 -1.22 -2.87
N PHE A 123 -3.61 -0.10 -2.93
CA PHE A 123 -2.17 0.01 -2.72
C PHE A 123 -1.97 0.91 -1.50
N LEU A 124 -1.13 0.49 -0.56
CA LEU A 124 -0.77 1.30 0.61
C LEU A 124 0.74 1.30 0.77
N ARG A 125 1.29 2.48 1.05
CA ARG A 125 2.68 2.66 1.45
C ARG A 125 2.74 3.32 2.81
N PHE A 126 3.45 2.68 3.73
CA PHE A 126 3.68 3.20 5.07
C PHE A 126 5.16 3.43 5.31
N HIS A 127 5.47 4.46 6.09
CA HIS A 127 6.78 4.69 6.67
C HIS A 127 6.68 4.58 8.19
N GLN A 128 7.69 3.97 8.81
CA GLN A 128 7.87 3.99 10.26
C GLN A 128 8.61 5.27 10.68
N GLN A 129 8.16 5.90 11.76
CA GLN A 129 8.83 7.00 12.43
C GLN A 129 9.48 6.52 13.74
N GLU A 130 10.32 7.37 14.34
CA GLU A 130 11.10 7.08 15.56
C GLU A 130 10.22 6.73 16.78
N ASP A 131 8.98 7.22 16.86
CA ASP A 131 8.06 7.06 18.01
C ASP A 131 7.04 5.90 17.86
N ASP A 132 7.38 4.81 17.15
CA ASP A 132 6.44 3.75 16.76
C ASP A 132 5.18 4.29 16.02
N ARG A 133 5.28 5.48 15.44
CA ARG A 133 4.22 6.03 14.58
C ARG A 133 4.40 5.52 13.15
N TYR A 134 3.28 5.24 12.50
CA TYR A 134 3.25 4.81 11.11
C TYR A 134 2.48 5.83 10.30
N ILE A 135 3.12 6.35 9.26
CA ILE A 135 2.52 7.35 8.37
C ILE A 135 2.14 6.68 7.06
N LEU A 136 0.88 6.81 6.68
CA LEU A 136 0.43 6.49 5.33
C LEU A 136 1.01 7.54 4.37
N TYR A 137 2.05 7.13 3.63
CA TYR A 137 2.75 8.01 2.70
C TYR A 137 2.05 8.08 1.34
N LYS A 138 1.47 6.95 0.90
CA LYS A 138 0.81 6.87 -0.41
C LYS A 138 -0.31 5.85 -0.38
N GLN A 139 -1.41 6.17 -1.05
CA GLN A 139 -2.54 5.27 -1.22
C GLN A 139 -3.13 5.37 -2.64
N LEU A 140 -3.61 4.23 -3.12
CA LEU A 140 -4.54 4.12 -4.24
C LEU A 140 -5.62 3.13 -3.80
N ASN A 141 -6.89 3.46 -3.98
CA ASN A 141 -7.96 2.67 -3.39
C ASN A 141 -9.12 2.48 -4.37
N MET A 142 -9.12 1.35 -5.08
CA MET A 142 -10.24 0.93 -5.93
C MET A 142 -11.24 0.04 -5.18
N ASN A 143 -10.83 -0.47 -4.01
CA ASN A 143 -11.62 -1.34 -3.17
C ASN A 143 -12.64 -0.61 -2.29
N GLN A 144 -12.61 0.73 -2.28
CA GLN A 144 -13.35 1.57 -1.32
C GLN A 144 -12.99 1.24 0.14
N LEU A 145 -11.78 0.76 0.38
CA LEU A 145 -11.25 0.48 1.70
C LEU A 145 -11.36 1.74 2.57
N LEU A 146 -11.94 1.64 3.76
CA LEU A 146 -11.91 2.77 4.69
C LEU A 146 -10.51 2.88 5.28
N VAL A 147 -9.82 3.96 4.94
CA VAL A 147 -8.50 4.28 5.48
C VAL A 147 -8.61 5.65 6.09
N PRO A 148 -8.62 5.79 7.42
CA PRO A 148 -8.60 7.10 8.05
C PRO A 148 -7.34 7.83 7.64
N HIS A 149 -7.51 9.03 7.10
CA HIS A 149 -6.42 9.90 6.66
C HIS A 149 -6.88 11.35 6.70
N GLY A 150 -5.97 12.28 7.03
CA GLY A 150 -6.27 13.69 7.04
C GLY A 150 -5.37 14.49 7.98
N ILE A 151 -5.43 15.81 7.85
CA ILE A 151 -4.73 16.75 8.74
C ILE A 151 -5.38 16.65 10.14
N GLY A 152 -4.57 16.43 11.17
CA GLY A 152 -5.04 16.33 12.56
C GLY A 152 -5.60 14.96 12.96
N LEU A 153 -5.42 13.93 12.13
CA LEU A 153 -5.70 12.55 12.55
C LEU A 153 -4.60 12.07 13.51
N ASP A 154 -4.86 12.19 14.82
CA ASP A 154 -3.98 11.64 15.86
C ASP A 154 -4.49 10.26 16.32
N GLU A 155 -4.67 9.37 15.35
CA GLU A 155 -5.12 8.00 15.57
C GLU A 155 -4.01 7.01 15.20
N HIS A 156 -4.01 5.86 15.86
CA HIS A 156 -3.02 4.81 15.64
C HIS A 156 -3.57 3.76 14.69
N TYR A 157 -3.01 3.70 13.48
CA TYR A 157 -3.32 2.62 12.54
C TYR A 157 -3.20 1.25 13.18
N CYS A 158 -4.14 0.37 12.84
CA CYS A 158 -4.16 -0.99 13.36
C CYS A 158 -2.84 -1.71 13.06
N ARG A 159 -2.18 -2.16 14.13
CA ARG A 159 -0.86 -2.81 14.06
C ARG A 159 -0.88 -4.20 13.41
N ARG A 160 -2.06 -4.72 13.10
CA ARG A 160 -2.31 -5.99 12.39
C ARG A 160 -2.50 -5.82 10.87
N TRP A 161 -2.54 -4.59 10.37
CA TRP A 161 -2.47 -4.36 8.92
C TRP A 161 -1.15 -4.87 8.37
N LEU A 162 -1.15 -5.54 7.21
CA LEU A 162 0.06 -6.10 6.63
C LEU A 162 1.18 -5.05 6.49
N SER A 163 0.81 -3.84 6.05
CA SER A 163 1.76 -2.74 5.90
C SER A 163 2.42 -2.34 7.21
N VAL A 164 1.72 -2.38 8.34
CA VAL A 164 2.28 -2.03 9.65
C VAL A 164 2.99 -3.22 10.27
N ARG A 165 2.40 -4.41 10.15
CA ARG A 165 2.95 -5.68 10.62
C ARG A 165 4.33 -5.95 10.02
N LEU A 166 4.50 -5.77 8.71
CA LEU A 166 5.80 -5.93 8.04
C LEU A 166 6.87 -4.92 8.50
N LEU A 167 6.47 -3.77 9.05
CA LEU A 167 7.42 -2.80 9.61
C LEU A 167 7.82 -3.16 11.05
N ARG A 168 6.92 -3.81 11.78
CA ARG A 168 7.15 -4.30 13.16
C ARG A 168 7.91 -5.61 13.20
N GLU A 169 7.60 -6.51 12.29
CA GLU A 169 8.22 -7.83 12.22
C GLU A 169 9.62 -7.72 11.62
N GLN A 170 10.60 -8.27 12.33
CA GLN A 170 11.95 -8.52 11.84
C GLN A 170 12.23 -10.00 12.13
N PRO A 171 12.18 -10.90 11.13
CA PRO A 171 12.46 -12.30 11.39
C PRO A 171 13.89 -12.48 11.91
N ASN A 172 14.03 -13.26 12.99
CA ASN A 172 15.32 -13.70 13.57
C ASN A 172 16.29 -12.59 14.03
N GLY A 173 15.82 -11.36 14.21
CA GLY A 173 16.69 -10.22 14.56
C GLY A 173 17.59 -9.75 13.41
N GLU A 174 17.42 -10.29 12.21
CA GLU A 174 18.06 -9.80 11.00
C GLU A 174 17.26 -8.60 10.47
N VAL A 175 17.93 -7.45 10.37
CA VAL A 175 17.31 -6.23 9.83
C VAL A 175 17.12 -6.42 8.33
N SER A 176 15.88 -6.29 7.86
CA SER A 176 15.61 -6.28 6.41
C SER A 176 16.52 -5.27 5.70
N THR A 177 17.11 -5.67 4.58
CA THR A 177 17.99 -4.82 3.79
C THR A 177 17.32 -4.48 2.46
N PHE A 178 17.97 -3.62 1.67
CA PHE A 178 17.49 -3.32 0.32
C PHE A 178 17.45 -4.58 -0.56
N ASP A 179 18.47 -5.44 -0.42
CA ASP A 179 18.68 -6.66 -1.20
C ASP A 179 17.92 -7.88 -0.63
N HIS A 180 17.65 -7.87 0.68
CA HIS A 180 16.88 -8.90 1.38
C HIS A 180 15.65 -8.26 2.05
N PRO A 181 14.63 -7.88 1.26
CA PRO A 181 13.45 -7.26 1.80
C PRO A 181 12.55 -8.30 2.48
N LEU A 182 11.82 -7.88 3.52
CA LEU A 182 10.82 -8.72 4.17
C LEU A 182 9.56 -8.81 3.31
N VAL A 183 9.17 -10.02 2.94
CA VAL A 183 7.95 -10.28 2.17
C VAL A 183 6.91 -10.92 3.07
N GLY A 184 5.65 -10.54 2.91
CA GLY A 184 4.57 -11.21 3.61
C GLY A 184 3.24 -11.19 2.88
N VAL A 185 2.36 -12.05 3.34
CA VAL A 185 0.97 -12.19 2.91
C VAL A 185 0.08 -12.24 4.15
N GLN A 186 -1.16 -11.80 4.02
CA GLN A 186 -2.20 -12.10 5.00
C GLN A 186 -3.59 -12.02 4.38
N MET A 187 -4.52 -12.76 4.97
CA MET A 187 -5.94 -12.55 4.75
C MET A 187 -6.48 -11.63 5.86
N SER A 188 -6.85 -10.41 5.50
CA SER A 188 -7.36 -9.41 6.44
C SER A 188 -8.88 -9.41 6.45
N GLU A 189 -9.51 -9.44 7.61
CA GLU A 189 -10.97 -9.29 7.76
C GLU A 189 -11.30 -8.10 8.66
N PHE A 190 -12.08 -7.14 8.14
CA PHE A 190 -12.57 -6.01 8.93
C PHE A 190 -13.67 -6.48 9.88
N VAL A 191 -13.47 -6.28 11.19
CA VAL A 191 -14.36 -6.85 12.22
C VAL A 191 -15.80 -6.35 12.12
N HIS A 192 -16.02 -5.12 11.64
CA HIS A 192 -17.36 -4.55 11.51
C HIS A 192 -18.03 -4.91 10.18
N THR A 193 -17.35 -4.66 9.06
CA THR A 193 -17.93 -4.86 7.72
C THR A 193 -17.87 -6.30 7.25
N ARG A 194 -17.06 -7.15 7.89
CA ARG A 194 -16.72 -8.53 7.47
C ARG A 194 -16.10 -8.60 6.08
N GLU A 195 -15.66 -7.46 5.54
CA GLU A 195 -14.98 -7.41 4.26
C GLU A 195 -13.59 -8.02 4.41
N ARG A 196 -13.26 -8.90 3.45
CA ARG A 196 -12.00 -9.63 3.43
C ARG A 196 -11.10 -9.14 2.31
N PHE A 197 -9.81 -9.06 2.60
CA PHE A 197 -8.78 -8.64 1.65
C PHE A 197 -7.57 -9.57 1.72
N LEU A 198 -7.20 -10.16 0.59
CA LEU A 198 -5.91 -10.81 0.43
C LEU A 198 -4.85 -9.73 0.20
N CYS A 199 -3.96 -9.54 1.16
CA CYS A 199 -2.90 -8.54 1.08
C CYS A 199 -1.55 -9.22 0.89
N ILE A 200 -0.75 -8.70 -0.03
CA ILE A 200 0.63 -9.11 -0.29
C ILE A 200 1.51 -7.87 -0.17
N GLY A 201 2.68 -8.00 0.44
CA GLY A 201 3.47 -6.85 0.82
C GLY A 201 4.96 -7.11 0.93
N VAL A 202 5.71 -6.02 0.86
CA VAL A 202 7.16 -5.99 1.04
C VAL A 202 7.53 -4.84 1.95
N ALA A 203 8.43 -5.06 2.91
CA ALA A 203 9.06 -4.02 3.73
C ALA A 203 10.58 -4.04 3.59
N ARG A 204 11.17 -2.85 3.52
CA ARG A 204 12.61 -2.63 3.44
C ARG A 204 12.98 -1.19 3.79
N PRO A 205 14.25 -0.91 4.16
CA PRO A 205 14.72 0.45 4.39
C PRO A 205 14.70 1.29 3.11
N LEU A 206 14.53 2.61 3.26
CA LEU A 206 14.68 3.55 2.15
C LEU A 206 16.15 3.81 1.84
N THR A 207 16.50 3.79 0.55
CA THR A 207 17.86 4.06 0.07
C THR A 207 18.36 5.46 0.43
N LEU A 208 17.52 6.48 0.25
CA LEU A 208 17.93 7.89 0.42
C LEU A 208 17.75 8.41 1.85
N ASN A 209 16.98 7.71 2.69
CA ASN A 209 16.67 8.10 4.06
C ASN A 209 17.06 6.96 4.99
N ALA A 210 18.36 6.85 5.27
CA ALA A 210 18.88 5.87 6.21
C ALA A 210 18.17 6.00 7.57
N GLY A 211 17.61 4.89 8.07
CA GLY A 211 16.83 4.85 9.31
C GLY A 211 15.31 4.79 9.11
N VAL A 212 14.78 5.12 7.93
CA VAL A 212 13.34 5.00 7.65
C VAL A 212 13.02 3.65 7.01
N GLN A 213 12.21 2.85 7.70
CA GLN A 213 11.62 1.63 7.16
C GLN A 213 10.36 1.96 6.35
N SER A 214 10.24 1.36 5.15
CA SER A 214 9.09 1.54 4.27
C SER A 214 8.47 0.20 3.92
N SER A 215 7.15 0.09 4.07
CA SER A 215 6.38 -1.02 3.54
C SER A 215 5.51 -0.57 2.39
N VAL A 216 5.31 -1.47 1.45
CA VAL A 216 4.39 -1.31 0.33
C VAL A 216 3.58 -2.58 0.23
N ILE A 217 2.25 -2.44 0.12
CA ILE A 217 1.36 -3.58 -0.08
C ILE A 217 0.42 -3.34 -1.25
N ILE A 218 -0.05 -4.44 -1.82
CA ILE A 218 -1.24 -4.49 -2.65
C ILE A 218 -2.25 -5.44 -2.00
N GLY A 219 -3.50 -5.02 -1.91
CA GLY A 219 -4.58 -5.82 -1.35
C GLY A 219 -5.75 -5.97 -2.31
N PHE A 220 -6.25 -7.19 -2.44
CA PHE A 220 -7.35 -7.56 -3.32
C PHE A 220 -8.58 -7.88 -2.50
N ARG A 221 -9.73 -7.31 -2.85
CA ARG A 221 -10.99 -7.65 -2.17
C ARG A 221 -11.33 -9.10 -2.48
N VAL A 222 -11.65 -9.87 -1.45
CA VAL A 222 -12.09 -11.25 -1.61
C VAL A 222 -13.57 -11.25 -1.99
N ASP A 223 -13.84 -11.79 -3.17
CA ASP A 223 -15.16 -12.15 -3.65
C ASP A 223 -15.16 -13.60 -4.17
N ALA A 224 -16.25 -14.04 -4.78
CA ALA A 224 -16.39 -15.40 -5.28
C ALA A 224 -15.45 -15.73 -6.46
N GLU A 225 -14.92 -14.71 -7.14
CA GLU A 225 -14.12 -14.85 -8.35
C GLU A 225 -12.61 -14.75 -8.05
N LEU A 226 -12.22 -14.04 -6.98
CA LEU A 226 -10.82 -13.87 -6.60
C LEU A 226 -10.09 -15.21 -6.51
N ALA A 227 -10.67 -16.19 -5.83
CA ALA A 227 -10.06 -17.49 -5.61
C ALA A 227 -9.95 -18.35 -6.89
N GLN A 228 -10.74 -18.04 -7.93
CA GLN A 228 -10.63 -18.68 -9.24
C GLN A 228 -9.50 -18.08 -10.07
N THR A 229 -9.06 -16.87 -9.72
CA THR A 229 -7.96 -16.18 -10.40
C THR A 229 -6.65 -16.35 -9.64
N ILE A 230 -6.62 -15.96 -8.35
CA ILE A 230 -5.47 -16.09 -7.45
C ILE A 230 -5.69 -17.35 -6.60
N HIS A 231 -5.16 -18.48 -7.05
CA HIS A 231 -5.43 -19.79 -6.45
C HIS A 231 -4.92 -19.90 -5.01
N PHE A 232 -3.73 -19.35 -4.72
CA PHE A 232 -3.19 -19.33 -3.37
C PHE A 232 -4.00 -18.48 -2.40
N ALA A 233 -5.02 -17.75 -2.83
CA ALA A 233 -5.95 -17.07 -1.91
C ALA A 233 -6.66 -18.05 -0.95
N ASN A 234 -6.75 -19.33 -1.33
CA ASN A 234 -7.31 -20.41 -0.52
C ASN A 234 -6.26 -21.19 0.30
N ASP A 235 -5.00 -20.79 0.23
CA ASP A 235 -3.93 -21.46 0.98
C ASP A 235 -4.19 -21.33 2.50
N PRO A 236 -4.41 -22.45 3.22
CA PRO A 236 -4.68 -22.43 4.65
C PRO A 236 -3.48 -21.95 5.49
N ALA A 237 -2.27 -21.91 4.92
CA ALA A 237 -1.09 -21.37 5.58
C ALA A 237 -1.08 -19.82 5.63
N ILE A 238 -1.91 -19.14 4.82
CA ILE A 238 -2.02 -17.69 4.86
C ILE A 238 -2.70 -17.27 6.17
N PRO A 239 -2.06 -16.42 7.00
CA PRO A 239 -2.62 -16.02 8.27
C PRO A 239 -3.89 -15.18 8.09
N MET A 240 -4.97 -15.61 8.74
CA MET A 240 -6.23 -14.88 8.83
C MET A 240 -6.16 -13.92 10.03
N LEU A 241 -6.19 -12.61 9.78
CA LEU A 241 -6.14 -11.58 10.83
C LEU A 241 -7.41 -10.72 10.83
N TYR A 242 -7.99 -10.57 12.01
CA TYR A 242 -9.08 -9.63 12.27
C TYR A 242 -8.50 -8.24 12.55
N ILE A 243 -8.92 -7.27 11.75
CA ILE A 243 -8.40 -5.91 11.75
C ILE A 243 -9.51 -4.86 11.84
N HIS A 244 -9.11 -3.63 12.10
CA HIS A 244 -9.96 -2.44 12.01
C HIS A 244 -9.09 -1.29 11.48
N GLU A 245 -9.67 -0.13 11.26
CA GLU A 245 -9.00 1.05 10.72
C GLU A 245 -7.89 1.58 11.65
N THR A 246 -8.27 1.94 12.88
CA THR A 246 -7.38 2.49 13.92
C THR A 246 -7.72 1.89 15.28
N CYS A 247 -6.79 1.96 16.22
CA CYS A 247 -6.97 1.42 17.56
C CYS A 247 -8.11 2.15 18.31
N GLU A 248 -8.20 3.47 18.17
CA GLU A 248 -9.17 4.34 18.82
C GLU A 248 -10.63 4.03 18.39
N ARG A 249 -10.80 3.44 17.22
CA ARG A 249 -12.09 3.03 16.64
C ARG A 249 -12.37 1.53 16.77
N CYS A 250 -11.37 0.74 17.16
CA CYS A 250 -11.45 -0.71 17.07
C CYS A 250 -12.29 -1.32 18.20
N PRO A 251 -13.27 -2.19 17.91
CA PRO A 251 -14.12 -2.83 18.91
C PRO A 251 -13.51 -4.08 19.56
N LEU A 252 -12.35 -4.55 19.09
CA LEU A 252 -11.71 -5.74 19.66
C LEU A 252 -11.28 -5.49 21.12
N THR A 253 -11.59 -6.41 22.01
CA THR A 253 -11.17 -6.31 23.41
C THR A 253 -9.65 -6.53 23.56
N ALA A 254 -9.11 -6.28 24.76
CA ALA A 254 -7.70 -6.53 25.04
C ALA A 254 -7.34 -8.02 24.92
N GLU A 255 -8.27 -8.92 25.26
CA GLU A 255 -8.10 -10.38 25.09
C GLU A 255 -8.09 -10.79 23.60
N GLN A 256 -8.80 -10.05 22.74
CA GLN A 256 -8.86 -10.31 21.30
C GLN A 256 -7.73 -9.64 20.50
N CYS A 257 -7.14 -8.56 21.04
CA CYS A 257 -6.12 -7.76 20.38
C CYS A 257 -4.95 -7.39 21.30
N SER A 258 -3.90 -8.22 21.27
CA SER A 258 -2.61 -7.96 21.93
C SER A 258 -1.78 -6.85 21.28
N ASP A 259 -2.10 -6.46 20.04
CA ASP A 259 -1.35 -5.47 19.26
C ASP A 259 -1.90 -4.04 19.37
N ARG A 260 -2.88 -3.83 20.25
CA ARG A 260 -3.54 -2.53 20.41
C ARG A 260 -2.57 -1.48 20.92
N ALA A 261 -2.38 -0.41 20.14
CA ALA A 261 -1.49 0.71 20.49
C ALA A 261 -2.18 1.80 21.32
N ALA A 262 -3.50 1.94 21.19
CA ALA A 262 -4.27 2.98 21.87
C ALA A 262 -5.65 2.48 22.36
N PRO A 263 -6.20 3.06 23.44
CA PRO A 263 -7.54 2.74 23.92
C PRO A 263 -8.62 3.15 22.88
N PRO A 264 -9.78 2.46 22.85
CA PRO A 264 -10.84 2.71 21.87
C PRO A 264 -11.69 3.96 22.21
N THR A 265 -11.05 5.12 22.38
CA THR A 265 -11.67 6.35 22.87
C THR A 265 -12.74 6.90 21.92
N ILE A 266 -12.52 6.80 20.60
CA ILE A 266 -13.47 7.26 19.59
C ILE A 266 -14.69 6.34 19.56
N LEU A 267 -14.48 5.02 19.58
CA LEU A 267 -15.57 4.05 19.68
C LEU A 267 -16.43 4.30 20.92
N GLN A 268 -15.81 4.47 22.09
CA GLN A 268 -16.52 4.76 23.34
C GLN A 268 -17.33 6.06 23.25
N ALA A 269 -16.79 7.10 22.61
CA ALA A 269 -17.50 8.36 22.40
C ALA A 269 -18.72 8.18 21.48
N GLU A 270 -18.59 7.41 20.40
CA GLU A 270 -19.67 7.09 19.46
C GLU A 270 -20.79 6.27 20.13
N GLU A 271 -20.43 5.27 20.94
CA GLU A 271 -21.36 4.47 21.74
C GLU A 271 -22.12 5.33 22.76
N ASN A 272 -21.40 6.19 23.50
CA ASN A 272 -22.01 7.11 24.47
C ASN A 272 -22.97 8.12 23.82
N ALA A 273 -22.59 8.68 22.67
CA ALA A 273 -23.44 9.58 21.90
C ALA A 273 -24.71 8.89 21.40
N THR A 274 -24.59 7.64 20.97
CA THR A 274 -25.72 6.81 20.51
C THR A 274 -26.66 6.47 21.67
N ALA A 275 -26.11 6.03 22.80
CA ALA A 275 -26.89 5.74 24.01
C ALA A 275 -27.65 6.98 24.51
N ARG A 276 -26.99 8.15 24.54
CA ARG A 276 -27.62 9.43 24.90
C ARG A 276 -28.78 9.79 23.96
N ARG A 277 -28.58 9.61 22.65
CA ARG A 277 -29.61 9.90 21.64
C ARG A 277 -30.83 9.00 21.81
N LEU A 278 -30.61 7.72 22.06
CA LEU A 278 -31.68 6.75 22.30
C LEU A 278 -32.47 7.10 23.57
N ALA A 279 -31.77 7.41 24.66
CA ALA A 279 -32.40 7.82 25.92
C ALA A 279 -33.26 9.10 25.76
N LEU A 280 -32.77 10.10 25.02
CA LEU A 280 -33.52 11.33 24.72
C LEU A 280 -34.76 11.04 23.85
N SER A 281 -34.66 10.14 22.87
CA SER A 281 -35.82 9.75 22.06
C SER A 281 -36.89 9.09 22.90
N GLN A 282 -36.50 8.11 23.74
CA GLN A 282 -37.42 7.41 24.64
C GLN A 282 -38.09 8.36 25.63
N LEU A 283 -37.36 9.33 26.18
CA LEU A 283 -37.92 10.36 27.05
C LEU A 283 -38.95 11.23 26.31
N ARG A 284 -38.63 11.67 25.10
CA ARG A 284 -39.54 12.47 24.26
C ARG A 284 -40.81 11.70 23.93
N ASP A 285 -40.71 10.41 23.63
CA ASP A 285 -41.86 9.57 23.31
C ASP A 285 -42.74 9.33 24.55
N ARG A 286 -42.14 9.15 25.74
CA ARG A 286 -42.88 9.10 27.01
C ARG A 286 -43.62 10.41 27.30
N MET A 287 -42.99 11.56 27.07
CA MET A 287 -43.62 12.87 27.28
C MET A 287 -44.73 13.19 26.26
N ARG A 288 -44.71 12.59 25.06
CA ARG A 288 -45.76 12.75 24.05
C ARG A 288 -47.00 11.89 24.30
N ASN A 289 -46.83 10.79 25.04
CA ASN A 289 -47.89 9.83 25.35
C ASN A 289 -48.52 10.06 26.73
N GLN A 290 -48.15 11.15 27.41
CA GLN A 290 -48.82 11.68 28.61
C GLN A 290 -49.69 12.88 28.22
#